data_AF-A0A2H3JQR8-F1
#
_entry.id   AF-A0A2H3JQR8-F1
#
_cell.length_a   1.000
_cell.length_b   1.000
_cell.length_c   1.000
_cell.angle_alpha   90.00
_cell.angle_beta   90.00
_cell.angle_gamma   90.00
#
_symmetry.space_group_name_H-M   'P 1'
#
loop_
_entity.id
_entity.type
_entity.pdbx_description
1 polymer ?
#
loop_
_entity_poly.entity_id
_entity_poly.type
_entity_poly.pdbx_seq_one_letter_code
_entity_poly.pdbx_strand_id
1 'polypeptide(L)' 'MHEQVYTASKRLACQDFIDALDACHANPWAKWTGGCNAAKHELNMCLRKERVERTAKNREKAKERRAKIEQAWKEIREE' A
#
# COMPACT_ATOMS: atom_id res chain seq x y z
N MET A 1 -17.85 3.44 1.79
CA MET A 1 -16.50 4.03 1.70
C MET A 1 -15.59 3.20 2.61
N HIS A 2 -14.49 2.65 2.11
CA HIS A 2 -13.60 1.76 2.88
C HIS A 2 -12.47 2.56 3.54
N GLU A 3 -12.71 3.08 4.74
CA GLU A 3 -11.79 3.96 5.50
C GLU A 3 -10.31 3.48 5.48
N GLN A 4 -10.07 2.18 5.64
CA GLN A 4 -8.71 1.60 5.70
C GLN A 4 -7.91 1.67 4.37
N VAL A 5 -8.58 1.98 3.26
CA VAL A 5 -7.96 2.07 1.93
C VAL A 5 -7.38 3.47 1.66
N TYR A 6 -7.88 4.52 2.33
CA TYR A 6 -7.58 5.92 1.98
C TYR A 6 -6.41 6.55 2.76
N THR A 7 -5.47 5.77 3.27
CA THR A 7 -4.23 6.35 3.83
C THR A 7 -3.48 7.12 2.74
N ALA A 8 -2.84 8.24 3.08
CA ALA A 8 -2.21 9.15 2.11
C ALA A 8 -1.31 8.44 1.06
N SER A 9 -0.49 7.47 1.46
CA SER A 9 0.39 6.73 0.53
C SER A 9 -0.39 5.92 -0.52
N LYS A 10 -1.43 5.20 -0.07
CA LYS A 10 -2.30 4.38 -0.95
C LYS A 10 -3.14 5.27 -1.86
N ARG A 11 -3.65 6.39 -1.33
CA ARG A 11 -4.44 7.35 -2.11
C ARG A 11 -3.60 7.95 -3.24
N LEU A 12 -2.37 8.39 -2.93
CA LEU A 12 -1.45 8.88 -3.95
C LEU A 12 -1.07 7.82 -5.00
N ALA A 13 -0.90 6.56 -4.60
CA ALA A 13 -0.47 5.49 -5.51
C ALA A 13 -1.61 4.91 -6.37
N CYS A 14 -2.85 4.96 -5.90
CA CYS A 14 -3.99 4.26 -6.52
C CYS A 14 -5.20 5.17 -6.74
N GLN A 15 -4.99 6.50 -6.83
CA GLN A 15 -6.07 7.50 -6.94
C GLN A 15 -7.05 7.18 -8.08
N ASP A 16 -6.53 6.87 -9.27
CA ASP A 16 -7.37 6.62 -10.45
C ASP A 16 -8.29 5.40 -10.27
N PHE A 17 -7.79 4.34 -9.63
CA PHE A 17 -8.59 3.14 -9.34
C PHE A 17 -9.62 3.36 -8.23
N ILE A 18 -9.27 4.22 -7.26
CA ILE A 18 -10.18 4.66 -6.20
C ILE A 18 -11.33 5.45 -6.84
N ASP A 19 -11.02 6.43 -7.69
CA ASP A 19 -12.01 7.27 -8.35
C ASP A 19 -12.91 6.46 -9.29
N ALA A 20 -12.35 5.47 -10.01
CA ALA A 20 -13.13 4.56 -10.83
C ALA A 20 -14.11 3.71 -10.00
N LEU A 21 -13.69 3.21 -8.83
CA LEU A 21 -14.56 2.45 -7.95
C LEU A 21 -15.62 3.33 -7.28
N ASP A 22 -15.26 4.55 -6.88
CA ASP A 22 -16.18 5.50 -6.27
C ASP A 22 -17.22 6.00 -7.29
N ALA A 23 -16.82 6.23 -8.54
CA ALA A 23 -17.74 6.51 -9.64
C ALA A 23 -18.72 5.35 -9.89
N CYS A 24 -18.26 4.09 -9.84
CA CYS A 24 -19.17 2.95 -9.96
C CYS A 24 -20.15 2.86 -8.78
N HIS A 25 -19.66 3.09 -7.56
CA HIS A 25 -20.49 3.10 -6.35
C HIS A 25 -21.47 4.26 -6.28
N ALA A 26 -21.33 5.31 -7.10
CA ALA A 26 -22.34 6.35 -7.26
C ALA A 26 -23.68 5.77 -7.78
N ASN A 27 -23.67 4.58 -8.39
CA ASN A 27 -24.86 3.80 -8.70
C ASN A 27 -25.10 2.70 -7.64
N PRO A 28 -26.10 2.85 -6.75
CA PRO A 28 -26.38 1.89 -5.68
C PRO A 28 -26.76 0.50 -6.20
N TRP A 29 -27.43 0.42 -7.36
CA TRP A 29 -27.83 -0.85 -7.98
C TRP A 29 -26.62 -1.62 -8.49
N ALA A 30 -25.69 -0.95 -9.18
CA ALA A 30 -24.45 -1.58 -9.66
C ALA A 30 -23.60 -2.13 -8.51
N LYS A 31 -23.61 -1.46 -7.35
CA LYS A 31 -22.96 -1.95 -6.14
C LYS A 31 -23.63 -3.21 -5.60
N TRP A 32 -24.96 -3.25 -5.55
CA TRP A 32 -25.73 -4.38 -5.02
C TRP A 32 -25.66 -5.62 -5.91
N THR A 33 -25.66 -5.43 -7.23
CA THR A 33 -25.66 -6.54 -8.20
C THR A 33 -24.25 -7.03 -8.57
N GLY A 34 -23.20 -6.42 -8.02
CA GLY A 34 -21.81 -6.78 -8.32
C GLY A 34 -21.25 -6.18 -9.62
N GLY A 35 -21.94 -5.22 -10.24
CA GLY A 35 -21.49 -4.50 -11.43
C GLY A 35 -20.15 -3.75 -11.25
N CYS A 36 -19.74 -3.48 -10.01
CA CYS A 36 -18.46 -2.84 -9.70
C CYS A 36 -17.28 -3.81 -9.47
N ASN A 37 -17.45 -5.11 -9.69
CA ASN A 37 -16.43 -6.12 -9.37
C ASN A 37 -15.12 -5.93 -10.16
N ALA A 38 -15.20 -5.49 -11.42
CA ALA A 38 -14.01 -5.21 -12.23
C ALA A 38 -13.21 -4.04 -11.65
N ALA A 39 -13.84 -2.89 -11.40
CA ALA A 39 -13.18 -1.73 -10.79
C ALA A 39 -12.60 -2.06 -9.41
N LYS A 40 -13.31 -2.88 -8.62
CA LYS A 40 -12.82 -3.38 -7.33
C LYS A 40 -11.59 -4.27 -7.49
N HIS A 41 -11.56 -5.13 -8.51
CA HIS A 41 -10.41 -5.99 -8.80
C HIS A 41 -9.17 -5.15 -9.14
N GLU A 42 -9.31 -4.17 -10.02
CA GLU A 42 -8.22 -3.27 -10.43
C GLU A 42 -7.66 -2.50 -9.22
N LEU A 43 -8.52 -1.94 -8.38
CA LEU A 43 -8.09 -1.30 -7.14
C LEU A 43 -7.32 -2.25 -6.23
N ASN A 44 -7.79 -3.49 -6.07
CA ASN A 44 -7.09 -4.49 -5.25
C ASN A 44 -5.70 -4.82 -5.81
N MET A 45 -5.55 -4.88 -7.13
CA MET A 45 -4.27 -5.14 -7.78
C MET A 45 -3.29 -3.98 -7.56
N CYS A 46 -3.77 -2.74 -7.67
CA CYS A 46 -2.97 -1.56 -7.34
C CYS A 46 -2.51 -1.57 -5.87
N LEU A 47 -3.44 -1.77 -4.93
CA LEU A 47 -3.12 -1.80 -3.49
C LEU A 47 -2.17 -2.94 -3.13
N ARG A 48 -2.26 -4.08 -3.81
CA ARG A 48 -1.33 -5.19 -3.63
C ARG A 48 0.07 -4.80 -4.07
N LYS A 49 0.20 -4.12 -5.22
CA LYS A 49 1.48 -3.62 -5.73
C LYS A 49 2.10 -2.59 -4.77
N GLU A 50 1.34 -1.59 -4.33
CA GLU A 50 1.79 -0.58 -3.34
C GLU A 50 2.30 -1.25 -2.07
N ARG A 51 1.56 -2.23 -1.55
CA ARG A 51 1.95 -2.98 -0.34
C ARG A 51 3.29 -3.67 -0.53
N VAL A 52 3.49 -4.35 -1.66
CA VAL A 52 4.74 -5.07 -1.96
C VAL A 52 5.92 -4.10 -2.03
N GLU A 53 5.77 -3.00 -2.77
CA GLU A 53 6.83 -1.99 -2.92
C GLU A 53 7.19 -1.34 -1.58
N ARG A 54 6.18 -0.98 -0.79
CA ARG A 54 6.39 -0.42 0.55
C ARG A 54 7.08 -1.40 1.48
N THR A 55 6.65 -2.67 1.50
CA THR A 55 7.28 -3.70 2.32
C THR A 55 8.73 -3.97 1.89
N ALA A 56 9.03 -3.93 0.58
CA ALA A 56 10.39 -4.04 0.08
C ALA A 56 11.27 -2.87 0.57
N LYS A 57 10.79 -1.62 0.43
CA LYS A 57 11.51 -0.42 0.94
C LYS A 57 11.76 -0.50 2.45
N ASN A 58 10.77 -0.95 3.22
CA ASN A 58 10.92 -1.11 4.67
C ASN A 58 11.94 -2.21 5.02
N ARG A 59 11.98 -3.29 4.25
CA ARG A 59 12.96 -4.36 4.42
C ARG A 59 14.39 -3.86 4.18
N GLU A 60 14.62 -3.11 3.11
CA GLU A 60 15.94 -2.55 2.82
C GLU A 60 16.38 -1.55 3.91
N LYS A 61 15.50 -0.63 4.30
CA LYS A 61 15.78 0.28 5.43
C LYS A 61 16.06 -0.47 6.74
N ALA A 62 15.37 -1.57 6.99
CA ALA A 62 15.62 -2.39 8.18
C ALA A 62 17.00 -3.06 8.14
N LYS A 63 17.44 -3.55 6.96
CA LYS A 63 18.79 -4.08 6.79
C LYS A 63 19.85 -3.00 7.01
N GLU A 64 19.69 -1.83 6.40
CA GLU A 64 20.61 -0.69 6.59
C GLU A 64 20.74 -0.30 8.06
N ARG A 65 19.60 -0.20 8.78
CA ARG A 65 19.61 0.10 10.21
C ARG A 65 20.31 -0.99 11.02
N ARG A 66 20.08 -2.27 10.69
CA ARG A 66 20.76 -3.39 11.35
C ARG A 66 22.27 -3.35 11.13
N ALA A 67 22.72 -3.10 9.89
CA ALA A 67 24.14 -3.00 9.57
C ALA A 67 24.82 -1.87 10.35
N LYS A 68 24.19 -0.68 10.42
CA LYS A 68 24.71 0.45 11.21
C LYS A 68 24.81 0.13 12.70
N ILE A 69 23.79 -0.52 13.25
CA ILE A 69 23.77 -0.93 14.65
C ILE A 69 24.89 -1.96 14.90
N GLU A 70 25.04 -2.96 14.03
CA GLU A 70 26.09 -3.97 14.16
C GLU A 70 27.50 -3.37 14.06
N GLN A 71 27.72 -2.40 13.17
CA GLN A 71 28.98 -1.67 13.07
C GLN A 71 29.29 -0.90 14.37
N ALA A 72 28.33 -0.12 14.87
CA ALA A 72 28.51 0.62 16.12
C ALA A 72 28.80 -0.32 17.32
N TRP A 73 28.17 -1.49 17.38
CA TRP A 73 28.45 -2.48 18.43
C TRP A 73 29.84 -3.13 18.31
N LYS A 74 30.40 -3.24 17.10
CA LYS A 74 31.76 -3.74 16.89
C LYS A 74 32.78 -2.70 17.36
N GLU A 75 32.59 -1.44 16.98
CA GLU A 75 33.45 -0.32 17.41
C GLU A 75 33.52 -0.24 18.95
N ILE A 76 32.38 -0.31 19.64
CA ILE A 76 32.34 -0.29 21.12
C ILE A 76 33.04 -1.49 21.77
N ARG A 77 33.12 -2.65 21.10
CA ARG A 77 33.72 -3.86 21.66
C ARG A 77 35.24 -3.91 21.46
N GLU A 78 35.74 -3.22 20.45
CA GLU A 78 37.16 -3.21 20.07
C GLU A 78 37.94 -2.07 20.75
N GLU A 79 37.27 -1.13 21.40
CA GLU A 79 37.81 -0.18 22.42
C GLU A 79 37.80 -0.78 23.84
#